data_AF-A0A7G3ZKR6-F1
#
_entry.id   AF-A0A7G3ZKR6-F1
#
_cell.length_a   1.000
_cell.length_b   1.000
_cell.length_c   1.000
_cell.angle_alpha   90.00
_cell.angle_beta   90.00
_cell.angle_gamma   90.00
#
_symmetry.space_group_name_H-M   'P 1'
#
loop_
_entity.id
_entity.type
_entity.pdbx_description
1 polymer ?
#
loop_
_entity_poly.entity_id
_entity_poly.type
_entity_poly.pdbx_seq_one_letter_code
_entity_poly.pdbx_strand_id
1 'polypeptide(L)'
;MNKVPQRVSSFGIGKLTSDILLSRAPVDSNGTGKHKAEKLILRSAGSQTLIDNWLKNAKVVNGPSKNGKAVTLHLPVVLKTLQRLRSTDNRASYFALISKIQSSRISWLDIANKPIDCNGALPVEFFNEVSSMLYRISLTCDAQELRLLSKFTLNLLHSCKKSMNHRASFDLKVRTKLFRNCLMPIARTESVALINEALDAIPTEQGNLKYLTELAFYYHSSQFTKVLSQLNKINLGKITLSPNEIDAFFPLFFGIIQSFVIYGDEQTCVWLITKLSKDWGYQMDPHYRGMLAELCEKYAAYQVLGTLAVSSPLLQWKALQSQLTWEEFMKHLRHLNIDLFKESQDLDFLQEKLATVGPNLKAWELFLRDKIPDDANPSLKSFAVNTILMHLAANKRLPFVLSILEHLINEVGYAQQLLDSGKLLSTSKYSGFHCLFKACSVRNPAIFSSYTLFKFLEQNQQIPFKFTSLDFYYMMQACLAGADHHSLYFFLFQFIRMMGPSFYADNQGKSSWALPVSIEQLLRHKVAKERGDDKVMQIVNEVRNWFLEHRSNAFDTTIDLAFLREAFGDKYLPSLTVGSMIALEQKHIDKYMSSGDEQYCPAADLHASRRLKRMLASLMENINVKQF
;
A
#
# COMPACT_ATOMS: atom_id res chain seq x y z
N MET A 1 -22.26 54.78 -43.00
CA MET A 1 -21.12 53.90 -42.63
C MET A 1 -21.56 52.98 -41.49
N ASN A 2 -21.95 51.75 -41.81
CA ASN A 2 -22.39 50.79 -40.80
C ASN A 2 -21.17 50.10 -40.17
N LYS A 3 -20.96 50.32 -38.87
CA LYS A 3 -19.97 49.58 -38.07
C LYS A 3 -20.35 48.10 -38.09
N VAL A 4 -19.45 47.27 -38.62
CA VAL A 4 -19.57 45.81 -38.61
C VAL A 4 -19.33 45.32 -37.17
N PRO A 5 -20.22 44.50 -36.58
CA PRO A 5 -20.00 43.98 -35.25
C PRO A 5 -18.82 42.99 -35.28
N GLN A 6 -17.75 43.30 -34.56
CA GLN A 6 -16.76 42.31 -34.15
C GLN A 6 -17.46 41.23 -33.33
N ARG A 7 -17.18 39.95 -33.61
CA ARG A 7 -17.67 38.84 -32.77
C ARG A 7 -17.17 39.04 -31.34
N VAL A 8 -18.08 39.21 -30.38
CA VAL A 8 -17.78 39.39 -28.94
C VAL A 8 -17.52 38.04 -28.23
N SER A 9 -16.77 37.13 -28.85
CA SER A 9 -16.45 35.84 -28.21
C SER A 9 -15.01 35.41 -28.48
N SER A 10 -14.06 36.22 -28.03
CA SER A 10 -12.67 35.77 -27.90
C SER A 10 -12.53 34.95 -26.62
N PHE A 11 -12.61 33.63 -26.71
CA PHE A 11 -11.88 32.81 -25.76
C PHE A 11 -10.39 33.04 -26.01
N GLY A 12 -9.64 33.51 -25.02
CA GLY A 12 -8.21 33.84 -25.15
C GLY A 12 -7.32 32.61 -25.37
N ILE A 13 -7.55 31.85 -26.44
CA ILE A 13 -6.81 30.64 -26.81
C ILE A 13 -5.34 30.95 -27.09
N GLY A 14 -5.03 32.14 -27.65
CA GLY A 14 -3.65 32.58 -27.85
C GLY A 14 -2.86 32.66 -26.54
N LYS A 15 -3.50 33.09 -25.45
CA LYS A 15 -2.89 33.16 -24.11
C LYS A 15 -2.76 31.78 -23.46
N LEU A 16 -3.74 30.89 -23.66
CA LEU A 16 -3.66 29.47 -23.26
C LEU A 16 -2.51 28.72 -23.96
N THR A 17 -2.31 28.98 -25.25
CA THR A 17 -1.26 28.39 -26.09
C THR A 17 0.12 28.86 -25.62
N SER A 18 0.25 30.13 -25.24
CA SER A 18 1.45 30.69 -24.59
C SER A 18 1.71 30.05 -23.23
N ASP A 19 0.72 30.07 -22.33
CA ASP A 19 0.98 29.85 -20.91
C ASP A 19 0.99 28.36 -20.51
N ILE A 20 0.33 27.47 -21.27
CA ILE A 20 0.22 26.02 -20.96
C ILE A 20 1.04 25.15 -21.92
N LEU A 21 1.36 25.60 -23.14
CA LEU A 21 2.16 24.80 -24.08
C LEU A 21 3.66 25.12 -24.02
N LEU A 22 4.07 26.29 -23.50
CA LEU A 22 5.49 26.68 -23.38
C LEU A 22 6.13 26.29 -22.05
N SER A 23 5.36 25.90 -21.03
CA SER A 23 5.84 25.46 -19.70
C SER A 23 6.59 24.12 -19.72
N ARG A 24 6.46 23.32 -20.79
CA ARG A 24 7.07 21.98 -20.94
C ARG A 24 8.28 21.92 -21.89
N ALA A 25 9.05 22.99 -22.01
CA ALA A 25 10.40 22.85 -22.57
C ALA A 25 11.28 22.14 -21.51
N PRO A 26 12.00 21.05 -21.84
CA PRO A 26 12.93 20.43 -20.91
C PRO A 26 13.99 21.47 -20.50
N VAL A 27 14.12 21.68 -19.20
CA VAL A 27 15.18 22.49 -18.61
C VAL A 27 16.47 21.68 -18.74
N ASP A 28 17.19 21.86 -19.85
CA ASP A 28 18.59 21.47 -19.89
C ASP A 28 19.34 22.39 -18.92
N SER A 29 20.19 21.79 -18.07
CA SER A 29 20.98 22.45 -17.02
C SER A 29 22.05 23.43 -17.53
N ASN A 30 22.01 23.82 -18.82
CA ASN A 30 22.93 24.78 -19.42
C ASN A 30 22.14 25.96 -20.03
N GLY A 31 21.86 26.98 -19.23
CA GLY A 31 21.94 28.42 -19.55
C GLY A 31 21.43 29.02 -20.87
N THR A 32 20.67 28.34 -21.74
CA THR A 32 20.27 28.88 -23.05
C THR A 32 18.75 28.80 -23.30
N GLY A 33 17.94 29.28 -22.35
CA GLY A 33 16.47 29.25 -22.44
C GLY A 33 15.84 30.20 -23.47
N LYS A 34 16.55 31.27 -23.89
CA LYS A 34 15.97 32.28 -24.81
C LYS A 34 15.94 31.86 -26.28
N HIS A 35 16.90 31.07 -26.77
CA HIS A 35 16.95 30.67 -28.20
C HIS A 35 16.03 29.50 -28.57
N LYS A 36 15.55 28.69 -27.60
CA LYS A 36 14.57 27.62 -27.87
C LYS A 36 13.15 28.15 -28.07
N ALA A 37 12.77 29.24 -27.40
CA ALA A 37 11.47 29.91 -27.60
C ALA A 37 11.34 30.51 -29.02
N GLU A 38 12.40 31.16 -29.51
CA GLU A 38 12.46 31.67 -30.90
C GLU A 38 12.38 30.55 -31.95
N LYS A 39 13.05 29.41 -31.73
CA LYS A 39 12.96 28.24 -32.61
C LYS A 39 11.56 27.58 -32.62
N LEU A 40 10.80 27.65 -31.53
CA LEU A 40 9.43 27.16 -31.43
C LEU A 40 8.41 28.12 -32.08
N ILE A 41 8.64 29.43 -31.98
CA ILE A 41 7.89 30.46 -32.73
C ILE A 41 8.09 30.24 -34.24
N LEU A 42 9.31 29.95 -34.69
CA LEU A 42 9.62 29.58 -36.07
C LEU A 42 8.93 28.28 -36.53
N ARG A 43 8.74 27.28 -35.64
CA ARG A 43 7.94 26.08 -35.95
C ARG A 43 6.44 26.35 -36.00
N SER A 44 5.92 27.33 -35.26
CA SER A 44 4.51 27.74 -35.32
C SER A 44 4.13 28.41 -36.65
N ALA A 45 5.10 29.04 -37.32
CA ALA A 45 4.91 29.56 -38.69
C ALA A 45 4.72 28.43 -39.72
N GLY A 46 5.40 27.28 -39.53
CA GLY A 46 5.23 26.09 -40.38
C GLY A 46 3.92 25.31 -40.15
N SER A 47 3.33 25.40 -38.94
CA SER A 47 2.00 24.83 -38.67
C SER A 47 0.87 25.70 -39.23
N GLN A 48 1.06 27.02 -39.30
CA GLN A 48 0.14 27.95 -39.98
C GLN A 48 -0.02 27.64 -41.47
N THR A 49 1.06 27.32 -42.19
CA THR A 49 0.99 26.95 -43.62
C THR A 49 0.27 25.62 -43.86
N LEU A 50 0.45 24.63 -42.97
CA LEU A 50 -0.25 23.34 -43.03
C LEU A 50 -1.75 23.48 -42.75
N ILE A 51 -2.12 24.29 -41.75
CA ILE A 51 -3.51 24.56 -41.38
C ILE A 51 -4.21 25.39 -42.47
N ASP A 52 -3.50 26.36 -43.06
CA ASP A 52 -4.03 27.14 -44.18
C ASP A 52 -4.22 26.28 -45.44
N ASN A 53 -3.32 25.35 -45.72
CA ASN A 53 -3.48 24.38 -46.81
C ASN A 53 -4.63 23.40 -46.53
N TRP A 54 -4.79 22.95 -45.29
CA TRP A 54 -5.91 22.10 -44.90
C TRP A 54 -7.25 22.83 -45.01
N LEU A 55 -7.34 24.08 -44.53
CA LEU A 55 -8.55 24.90 -44.66
C LEU A 55 -8.88 25.22 -46.12
N LYS A 56 -7.86 25.37 -46.99
CA LYS A 56 -8.07 25.50 -48.44
C LYS A 56 -8.62 24.22 -49.06
N ASN A 57 -8.14 23.05 -48.63
CA ASN A 57 -8.58 21.74 -49.13
C ASN A 57 -9.92 21.29 -48.55
N ALA A 58 -10.26 21.74 -47.34
CA ALA A 58 -11.53 21.44 -46.67
C ALA A 58 -12.69 22.36 -47.11
N LYS A 59 -12.42 23.35 -47.97
CA LYS A 59 -13.45 24.19 -48.58
C LYS A 59 -14.29 23.38 -49.55
N VAL A 60 -15.61 23.52 -49.43
CA VAL A 60 -16.52 23.11 -50.51
C VAL A 60 -16.44 24.18 -51.59
N VAL A 61 -15.77 23.86 -52.70
CA VAL A 61 -15.86 24.66 -53.92
C VAL A 61 -17.20 24.34 -54.54
N ASN A 62 -18.26 25.07 -54.18
CA ASN A 62 -19.47 25.22 -54.97
C ASN A 62 -20.31 26.40 -54.44
N GLY A 63 -20.33 27.48 -55.21
CA GLY A 63 -21.27 28.61 -55.04
C GLY A 63 -20.59 29.98 -54.86
N PRO A 64 -20.78 30.96 -55.78
CA PRO A 64 -20.27 32.30 -55.61
C PRO A 64 -21.03 32.99 -54.47
N SER A 65 -20.38 33.19 -53.33
CA SER A 65 -20.92 34.04 -52.28
C SER A 65 -20.90 35.49 -52.79
N LYS A 66 -22.08 35.98 -53.20
CA LYS A 66 -22.31 37.36 -53.64
C LYS A 66 -22.13 38.41 -52.53
N ASN A 67 -21.68 38.06 -51.32
CA ASN A 67 -21.35 39.02 -50.27
C ASN A 67 -20.19 38.51 -49.39
N GLY A 68 -18.95 38.87 -49.77
CA GLY A 68 -17.79 38.97 -48.89
C GLY A 68 -17.29 37.73 -48.15
N LYS A 69 -16.29 37.02 -48.73
CA LYS A 69 -15.25 36.19 -48.05
C LYS A 69 -15.69 35.27 -46.88
N ALA A 70 -16.90 34.69 -46.89
CA ALA A 70 -17.27 33.63 -45.95
C ALA A 70 -16.81 32.26 -46.46
N VAL A 71 -16.20 31.45 -45.60
CA VAL A 71 -15.69 30.10 -45.92
C VAL A 71 -16.71 29.05 -45.49
N THR A 72 -17.17 28.19 -46.38
CA THR A 72 -18.11 27.11 -46.04
C THR A 72 -17.36 25.83 -45.68
N LEU A 73 -17.63 25.26 -44.49
CA LEU A 73 -16.99 24.03 -43.99
C LEU A 73 -18.02 23.01 -43.50
N HIS A 74 -17.72 21.72 -43.73
CA HIS A 74 -18.47 20.61 -43.12
C HIS A 74 -18.05 20.40 -41.66
N LEU A 75 -19.01 20.53 -40.74
CA LEU A 75 -18.79 20.31 -39.32
C LEU A 75 -18.22 18.90 -39.02
N PRO A 76 -18.70 17.80 -39.63
CA PRO A 76 -18.15 16.46 -39.37
C PRO A 76 -16.68 16.31 -39.74
N VAL A 77 -16.22 16.95 -40.82
CA VAL A 77 -14.82 16.90 -41.28
C VAL A 77 -13.91 17.64 -40.30
N VAL A 78 -14.36 18.80 -39.83
CA VAL A 78 -13.65 19.60 -38.81
C VAL A 78 -13.57 18.84 -37.49
N LEU A 79 -14.69 18.27 -37.01
CA LEU A 79 -14.72 17.49 -35.77
C LEU A 79 -13.84 16.23 -35.85
N LYS A 80 -13.90 15.46 -36.94
CA LYS A 80 -13.02 14.30 -37.15
C LYS A 80 -11.54 14.69 -37.11
N THR A 81 -11.20 15.84 -37.68
CA THR A 81 -9.82 16.34 -37.69
C THR A 81 -9.36 16.74 -36.28
N LEU A 82 -10.20 17.46 -35.53
CA LEU A 82 -9.94 17.80 -34.13
C LEU A 82 -9.82 16.56 -33.25
N GLN A 83 -10.72 15.59 -33.42
CA GLN A 83 -10.68 14.31 -32.70
C GLN A 83 -9.40 13.53 -32.99
N ARG A 84 -8.93 13.51 -34.24
CA ARG A 84 -7.65 12.90 -34.62
C ARG A 84 -6.46 13.62 -33.99
N LEU A 85 -6.46 14.94 -33.99
CA LEU A 85 -5.42 15.75 -33.34
C LEU A 85 -5.42 15.54 -31.81
N ARG A 86 -6.61 15.40 -31.20
CA ARG A 86 -6.75 15.05 -29.78
C ARG A 86 -6.27 13.63 -29.51
N SER A 87 -6.63 12.63 -30.31
CA SER A 87 -6.22 11.24 -30.10
C SER A 87 -4.70 11.07 -30.21
N THR A 88 -4.07 11.77 -31.16
CA THR A 88 -2.60 11.81 -31.37
C THR A 88 -1.84 12.77 -30.45
N ASP A 89 -2.53 13.41 -29.49
CA ASP A 89 -1.99 14.42 -28.55
C ASP A 89 -1.21 15.58 -29.22
N ASN A 90 -1.56 15.94 -30.45
CA ASN A 90 -0.95 17.06 -31.18
C ASN A 90 -1.59 18.40 -30.77
N ARG A 91 -1.29 18.84 -29.54
CA ARG A 91 -1.92 20.01 -28.88
C ARG A 91 -1.70 21.32 -29.65
N ALA A 92 -0.48 21.56 -30.14
CA ALA A 92 -0.14 22.79 -30.85
C ALA A 92 -0.97 22.97 -32.13
N SER A 93 -1.07 21.91 -32.95
CA SER A 93 -1.87 21.94 -34.18
C SER A 93 -3.37 22.01 -33.89
N TYR A 94 -3.81 21.35 -32.81
CA TYR A 94 -5.20 21.41 -32.34
C TYR A 94 -5.62 22.84 -32.00
N PHE A 95 -4.88 23.54 -31.13
CA PHE A 95 -5.22 24.90 -30.72
C PHE A 95 -5.01 25.94 -31.82
N ALA A 96 -4.00 25.76 -32.69
CA ALA A 96 -3.81 26.61 -33.86
C ALA A 96 -5.00 26.51 -34.83
N LEU A 97 -5.53 25.30 -35.06
CA LEU A 97 -6.72 25.09 -35.89
C LEU A 97 -7.95 25.74 -35.24
N ILE A 98 -8.15 25.61 -33.93
CA ILE A 98 -9.26 26.26 -33.23
C ILE A 98 -9.17 27.79 -33.35
N SER A 99 -7.99 28.37 -33.09
CA SER A 99 -7.78 29.82 -33.20
C SER A 99 -8.09 30.34 -34.61
N LYS A 100 -7.73 29.57 -35.64
CA LYS A 100 -8.03 29.91 -37.03
C LYS A 100 -9.53 29.80 -37.35
N ILE A 101 -10.21 28.79 -36.83
CA ILE A 101 -11.67 28.63 -36.97
C ILE A 101 -12.41 29.80 -36.31
N GLN A 102 -11.99 30.22 -35.11
CA GLN A 102 -12.63 31.33 -34.39
C GLN A 102 -12.44 32.69 -35.07
N SER A 103 -11.23 32.94 -35.59
CA SER A 103 -10.89 34.19 -36.31
C SER A 103 -11.49 34.26 -37.72
N SER A 104 -11.98 33.15 -38.26
CA SER A 104 -12.54 33.08 -39.61
C SER A 104 -14.07 33.21 -39.65
N ARG A 105 -14.58 33.82 -40.72
CA ARG A 105 -16.02 33.83 -41.03
C ARG A 105 -16.40 32.51 -41.69
N ILE A 106 -16.89 31.56 -40.90
CA ILE A 106 -17.26 30.22 -41.36
C ILE A 106 -18.79 30.05 -41.39
N SER A 107 -19.29 29.51 -42.51
CA SER A 107 -20.64 28.97 -42.65
C SER A 107 -20.57 27.45 -42.47
N TRP A 108 -21.41 26.88 -41.60
CA TRP A 108 -21.33 25.47 -41.23
C TRP A 108 -22.36 24.63 -41.98
N LEU A 109 -21.94 23.47 -42.47
CA LEU A 109 -22.82 22.44 -43.04
C LEU A 109 -22.85 21.19 -42.16
N ASP A 110 -24.02 20.58 -42.02
CA ASP A 110 -24.20 19.30 -41.33
C ASP A 110 -23.80 18.09 -42.20
N ILE A 111 -24.12 16.87 -41.74
CA ILE A 111 -23.85 15.60 -42.44
C ILE A 111 -24.68 15.50 -43.74
N ALA A 112 -25.85 16.14 -43.78
CA ALA A 112 -26.77 16.14 -44.91
C ALA A 112 -26.58 17.37 -45.83
N ASN A 113 -25.46 18.09 -45.69
CA ASN A 113 -25.15 19.34 -46.41
C ASN A 113 -26.14 20.49 -46.16
N LYS A 114 -26.90 20.45 -45.07
CA LYS A 114 -27.81 21.54 -44.68
C LYS A 114 -27.05 22.61 -43.89
N PRO A 115 -27.36 23.90 -44.10
CA PRO A 115 -26.75 24.97 -43.33
C PRO A 115 -27.16 24.87 -41.87
N ILE A 116 -26.17 24.96 -40.98
CA ILE A 116 -26.38 25.01 -39.54
C ILE A 116 -26.48 26.48 -39.14
N ASP A 117 -27.67 26.96 -38.79
CA ASP A 117 -27.87 28.33 -38.33
C ASP A 117 -27.34 28.52 -36.91
N CYS A 118 -26.16 29.13 -36.79
CA CYS A 118 -25.49 29.34 -35.51
C CYS A 118 -25.65 30.75 -34.95
N ASN A 119 -26.46 31.65 -35.55
CA ASN A 119 -26.61 33.05 -35.13
C ASN A 119 -25.28 33.77 -34.82
N GLY A 120 -24.22 33.45 -35.58
CA GLY A 120 -22.87 34.01 -35.39
C GLY A 120 -22.00 33.33 -34.32
N ALA A 121 -22.53 32.37 -33.55
CA ALA A 121 -21.80 31.54 -32.60
C ALA A 121 -21.21 30.26 -33.25
N LEU A 122 -20.49 29.45 -32.47
CA LEU A 122 -19.99 28.13 -32.89
C LEU A 122 -21.04 27.03 -32.63
N PRO A 123 -21.06 25.94 -33.42
CA PRO A 123 -21.92 24.78 -33.14
C PRO A 123 -21.61 24.14 -31.77
N VAL A 124 -22.61 23.56 -31.10
CA VAL A 124 -22.48 22.99 -29.74
C VAL A 124 -21.55 21.77 -29.72
N GLU A 125 -21.54 20.98 -30.79
CA GLU A 125 -20.65 19.84 -30.99
C GLU A 125 -19.18 20.27 -30.95
N PHE A 126 -18.89 21.49 -31.40
CA PHE A 126 -17.56 22.08 -31.31
C PHE A 126 -17.18 22.35 -29.85
N PHE A 127 -18.08 22.92 -29.05
CA PHE A 127 -17.84 23.12 -27.61
C PHE A 127 -17.61 21.80 -26.88
N ASN A 128 -18.34 20.74 -27.25
CA ASN A 128 -18.15 19.41 -26.67
C ASN A 128 -16.76 18.83 -26.98
N GLU A 129 -16.28 18.96 -28.21
CA GLU A 129 -14.93 18.50 -28.58
C GLU A 129 -13.84 19.32 -27.86
N VAL A 130 -13.99 20.64 -27.78
CA VAL A 130 -13.05 21.49 -27.02
C VAL A 130 -13.05 21.12 -25.54
N SER A 131 -14.22 20.94 -24.91
CA SER A 131 -14.32 20.51 -23.51
C SER A 131 -13.61 19.17 -23.27
N SER A 132 -13.71 18.24 -24.23
CA SER A 132 -13.05 16.93 -24.16
C SER A 132 -11.52 17.04 -24.22
N MET A 133 -10.99 17.97 -25.02
CA MET A 133 -9.57 18.28 -25.04
C MET A 133 -9.10 18.93 -23.73
N LEU A 134 -9.81 19.93 -23.23
CA LEU A 134 -9.46 20.62 -21.98
C LEU A 134 -9.47 19.65 -20.81
N TYR A 135 -10.50 18.80 -20.71
CA TYR A 135 -10.55 17.75 -19.70
C TYR A 135 -9.33 16.80 -19.81
N ARG A 136 -8.98 16.34 -21.03
CA ARG A 136 -7.79 15.50 -21.22
C ARG A 136 -6.49 16.19 -20.79
N ILE A 137 -6.31 17.47 -21.14
CA ILE A 137 -5.14 18.26 -20.73
C ILE A 137 -5.08 18.36 -19.20
N SER A 138 -6.23 18.63 -18.55
CA SER A 138 -6.33 18.76 -17.09
C SER A 138 -5.81 17.54 -16.34
N LEU A 139 -5.90 16.34 -16.92
CA LEU A 139 -5.40 15.11 -16.29
C LEU A 139 -3.87 15.10 -16.14
N THR A 140 -3.17 15.96 -16.88
CA THR A 140 -1.70 16.02 -16.93
C THR A 140 -1.11 17.33 -16.42
N CYS A 141 -1.93 18.31 -16.05
CA CYS A 141 -1.49 19.62 -15.59
C CYS A 141 -0.95 19.60 -14.16
N ASP A 142 0.02 20.48 -13.88
CA ASP A 142 0.34 20.88 -12.51
C ASP A 142 -0.70 21.85 -11.94
N ALA A 143 -0.56 22.24 -10.67
CA ALA A 143 -1.53 23.09 -9.98
C ALA A 143 -1.67 24.51 -10.60
N GLN A 144 -0.58 25.08 -11.12
CA GLN A 144 -0.58 26.42 -11.70
C GLN A 144 -1.20 26.41 -13.10
N GLU A 145 -0.81 25.45 -13.92
CA GLU A 145 -1.39 25.18 -15.24
C GLU A 145 -2.88 24.87 -15.12
N LEU A 146 -3.28 24.07 -14.13
CA LEU A 146 -4.67 23.71 -13.87
C LEU A 146 -5.51 24.95 -13.52
N ARG A 147 -4.99 25.88 -12.71
CA ARG A 147 -5.69 27.14 -12.41
C ARG A 147 -5.92 27.98 -13.66
N LEU A 148 -4.93 28.09 -14.54
CA LEU A 148 -5.06 28.82 -15.81
C LEU A 148 -6.05 28.13 -16.75
N LEU A 149 -5.95 26.80 -16.88
CA LEU A 149 -6.86 25.99 -17.66
C LEU A 149 -8.30 26.13 -17.17
N SER A 150 -8.51 26.15 -15.85
CA SER A 150 -9.83 26.26 -15.25
C SER A 150 -10.47 27.63 -15.45
N LYS A 151 -9.71 28.73 -15.40
CA LYS A 151 -10.21 30.05 -15.83
C LYS A 151 -10.64 30.06 -17.29
N PHE A 152 -9.89 29.39 -18.15
CA PHE A 152 -10.27 29.24 -19.56
C PHE A 152 -11.52 28.39 -19.75
N THR A 153 -11.62 27.30 -18.99
CA THR A 153 -12.73 26.36 -19.02
C THR A 153 -14.02 27.01 -18.49
N LEU A 154 -13.90 27.88 -17.49
CA LEU A 154 -14.99 28.70 -16.98
C LEU A 154 -15.51 29.69 -18.03
N ASN A 155 -14.60 30.34 -18.75
CA ASN A 155 -15.02 31.16 -19.90
C ASN A 155 -15.78 30.30 -20.92
N LEU A 156 -15.24 29.13 -21.29
CA LEU A 156 -15.90 28.20 -22.24
C LEU A 156 -17.34 27.89 -21.80
N LEU A 157 -17.53 27.63 -20.51
CA LEU A 157 -18.82 27.39 -19.88
C LEU A 157 -19.78 28.59 -20.06
N HIS A 158 -19.30 29.82 -19.81
CA HIS A 158 -20.11 31.03 -19.98
C HIS A 158 -20.58 31.27 -21.43
N SER A 159 -19.73 31.07 -22.45
CA SER A 159 -20.22 31.25 -23.83
C SER A 159 -20.99 30.05 -24.37
N CYS A 160 -20.81 28.87 -23.79
CA CYS A 160 -21.72 27.75 -24.01
C CYS A 160 -23.14 28.10 -23.51
N LYS A 161 -23.26 28.64 -22.29
CA LYS A 161 -24.54 29.13 -21.72
C LYS A 161 -25.24 30.13 -22.65
N LYS A 162 -24.50 31.14 -23.16
CA LYS A 162 -25.04 32.12 -24.13
C LYS A 162 -25.53 31.47 -25.43
N SER A 163 -24.85 30.43 -25.90
CA SER A 163 -25.19 29.76 -27.18
C SER A 163 -26.33 28.74 -27.03
N MET A 164 -26.49 28.13 -25.85
CA MET A 164 -27.51 27.12 -25.56
C MET A 164 -28.91 27.71 -25.32
N ASN A 165 -29.03 28.94 -24.82
CA ASN A 165 -30.31 29.61 -24.59
C ASN A 165 -31.17 29.81 -25.87
N HIS A 166 -30.60 29.55 -27.06
CA HIS A 166 -31.26 29.76 -28.35
C HIS A 166 -31.70 28.48 -29.07
N ARG A 167 -31.48 27.27 -28.50
CA ARG A 167 -31.89 25.99 -29.14
C ARG A 167 -32.57 25.04 -28.16
N ALA A 168 -33.83 24.72 -28.45
CA ALA A 168 -34.71 23.94 -27.56
C ALA A 168 -34.46 22.41 -27.53
N SER A 169 -33.70 21.82 -28.46
CA SER A 169 -33.56 20.35 -28.55
C SER A 169 -32.10 19.90 -28.66
N PHE A 170 -31.37 19.95 -27.54
CA PHE A 170 -30.03 19.38 -27.47
C PHE A 170 -30.05 18.11 -26.61
N ASP A 171 -29.38 17.04 -27.08
CA ASP A 171 -29.29 15.78 -26.37
C ASP A 171 -28.75 16.00 -24.94
N LEU A 172 -29.54 15.57 -23.95
CA LEU A 172 -29.24 15.68 -22.53
C LEU A 172 -27.92 14.98 -22.18
N LYS A 173 -27.60 13.85 -22.83
CA LYS A 173 -26.36 13.10 -22.58
C LYS A 173 -25.13 13.90 -23.01
N VAL A 174 -25.17 14.52 -24.19
CA VAL A 174 -24.07 15.36 -24.68
C VAL A 174 -23.93 16.61 -23.82
N ARG A 175 -25.04 17.17 -23.34
CA ARG A 175 -25.05 18.31 -22.41
C ARG A 175 -24.33 17.96 -21.10
N THR A 176 -24.75 16.89 -20.43
CA THR A 176 -24.17 16.42 -19.16
C THR A 176 -22.66 16.17 -19.30
N LYS A 177 -22.23 15.52 -20.38
CA LYS A 177 -20.81 15.26 -20.65
C LYS A 177 -19.99 16.55 -20.82
N LEU A 178 -20.52 17.53 -21.57
CA LEU A 178 -19.88 18.83 -21.76
C LEU A 178 -19.71 19.55 -20.42
N PHE A 179 -20.78 19.66 -19.63
CA PHE A 179 -20.72 20.30 -18.32
C PHE A 179 -19.73 19.59 -17.40
N ARG A 180 -19.79 18.26 -17.32
CA ARG A 180 -18.83 17.45 -16.55
C ARG A 180 -17.38 17.72 -16.98
N ASN A 181 -17.09 17.76 -18.28
CA ASN A 181 -15.75 18.04 -18.78
C ASN A 181 -15.26 19.44 -18.44
N CYS A 182 -16.17 20.41 -18.30
CA CYS A 182 -15.83 21.77 -17.90
C CYS A 182 -15.68 21.92 -16.37
N LEU A 183 -16.55 21.27 -15.60
CA LEU A 183 -16.64 21.46 -14.15
C LEU A 183 -15.57 20.65 -13.41
N MET A 184 -15.20 19.46 -13.89
CA MET A 184 -14.18 18.62 -13.22
C MET A 184 -12.79 19.27 -13.13
N PRO A 185 -12.24 19.91 -14.18
CA PRO A 185 -10.99 20.67 -14.06
C PRO A 185 -11.08 21.79 -13.02
N ILE A 186 -12.22 22.49 -12.95
CA ILE A 186 -12.44 23.58 -12.00
C ILE A 186 -12.48 23.05 -10.57
N ALA A 187 -13.24 21.98 -10.32
CA ALA A 187 -13.33 21.31 -9.02
C ALA A 187 -11.96 20.87 -8.48
N ARG A 188 -11.04 20.45 -9.37
CA ARG A 188 -9.67 20.06 -9.03
C ARG A 188 -8.73 21.23 -8.68
N THR A 189 -9.12 22.48 -8.90
CA THR A 189 -8.26 23.64 -8.58
C THR A 189 -8.17 23.96 -7.08
N GLU A 190 -9.06 23.38 -6.27
CA GLU A 190 -9.25 23.67 -4.85
C GLU A 190 -9.58 25.15 -4.55
N SER A 191 -9.90 25.94 -5.58
CA SER A 191 -10.23 27.36 -5.43
C SER A 191 -11.73 27.54 -5.20
N VAL A 192 -12.08 27.98 -3.99
CA VAL A 192 -13.47 28.31 -3.61
C VAL A 192 -14.06 29.42 -4.50
N ALA A 193 -13.25 30.40 -4.92
CA ALA A 193 -13.71 31.46 -5.80
C ALA A 193 -14.10 30.93 -7.19
N LEU A 194 -13.24 30.11 -7.81
CA LEU A 194 -13.50 29.56 -9.15
C LEU A 194 -14.66 28.57 -9.15
N ILE A 195 -14.81 27.75 -8.09
CA ILE A 195 -15.94 26.81 -8.01
C ILE A 195 -17.26 27.57 -7.86
N ASN A 196 -17.33 28.60 -7.02
CA ASN A 196 -18.57 29.40 -6.88
C ASN A 196 -18.99 30.04 -8.20
N GLU A 197 -18.04 30.67 -8.91
CA GLU A 197 -18.29 31.27 -10.22
C GLU A 197 -18.76 30.23 -11.25
N ALA A 198 -18.20 29.01 -11.19
CA ALA A 198 -18.63 27.90 -12.05
C ALA A 198 -20.04 27.39 -11.69
N LEU A 199 -20.39 27.29 -10.40
CA LEU A 199 -21.70 26.84 -9.96
C LEU A 199 -22.80 27.84 -10.36
N ASP A 200 -22.51 29.16 -10.36
CA ASP A 200 -23.42 30.20 -10.85
C ASP A 200 -23.64 30.15 -12.37
N ALA A 201 -22.68 29.56 -13.09
CA ALA A 201 -22.80 29.35 -14.53
C ALA A 201 -23.72 28.16 -14.89
N ILE A 202 -23.99 27.23 -13.96
CA ILE A 202 -24.86 26.07 -14.20
C ILE A 202 -26.33 26.51 -14.27
N PRO A 203 -27.13 26.06 -15.25
CA PRO A 203 -28.58 26.34 -15.30
C PRO A 203 -29.32 25.78 -14.09
N THR A 204 -30.33 26.51 -13.57
CA THR A 204 -31.13 26.11 -12.40
C THR A 204 -31.80 24.74 -12.56
N GLU A 205 -32.22 24.41 -13.78
CA GLU A 205 -32.83 23.12 -14.15
C GLU A 205 -31.85 21.93 -14.03
N GLN A 206 -30.55 22.19 -13.89
CA GLN A 206 -29.50 21.19 -13.74
C GLN A 206 -28.91 21.16 -12.32
N GLY A 207 -29.77 21.28 -11.30
CA GLY A 207 -29.37 21.32 -9.89
C GLY A 207 -28.50 20.13 -9.45
N ASN A 208 -28.69 18.95 -10.04
CA ASN A 208 -27.86 17.76 -9.79
C ASN A 208 -26.39 17.96 -10.20
N LEU A 209 -26.12 18.71 -11.29
CA LEU A 209 -24.75 19.01 -11.72
C LEU A 209 -24.04 19.91 -10.71
N LYS A 210 -24.77 20.85 -10.10
CA LYS A 210 -24.24 21.69 -9.02
C LYS A 210 -23.80 20.81 -7.85
N TYR A 211 -24.67 19.90 -7.42
CA TYR A 211 -24.37 18.96 -6.36
C TYR A 211 -23.18 18.03 -6.68
N LEU A 212 -23.13 17.43 -7.87
CA LEU A 212 -22.03 16.55 -8.28
C LEU A 212 -20.68 17.29 -8.38
N THR A 213 -20.73 18.56 -8.77
CA THR A 213 -19.55 19.43 -8.84
C THR A 213 -19.05 19.80 -7.45
N GLU A 214 -19.94 20.09 -6.50
CA GLU A 214 -19.59 20.29 -5.10
C GLU A 214 -18.99 19.01 -4.49
N LEU A 215 -19.58 17.83 -4.78
CA LEU A 215 -19.03 16.54 -4.35
C LEU A 215 -17.61 16.34 -4.90
N ALA A 216 -17.38 16.62 -6.17
CA ALA A 216 -16.05 16.57 -6.80
C ALA A 216 -15.05 17.52 -6.13
N PHE A 217 -15.48 18.75 -5.83
CA PHE A 217 -14.65 19.74 -5.17
C PHE A 217 -14.22 19.27 -3.76
N TYR A 218 -15.16 18.76 -2.97
CA TYR A 218 -14.84 18.24 -1.64
C TYR A 218 -13.95 17.00 -1.68
N TYR A 219 -14.16 16.12 -2.66
CA TYR A 219 -13.29 14.97 -2.87
C TYR A 219 -11.86 15.40 -3.23
N HIS A 220 -11.69 16.27 -4.23
CA HIS A 220 -10.37 16.71 -4.67
C HIS A 220 -9.63 17.56 -3.64
N SER A 221 -10.35 18.33 -2.82
CA SER A 221 -9.76 19.09 -1.70
C SER A 221 -9.62 18.27 -0.40
N SER A 222 -9.78 16.94 -0.46
CA SER A 222 -9.65 16.02 0.68
C SER A 222 -10.57 16.33 1.88
N GLN A 223 -11.71 16.99 1.65
CA GLN A 223 -12.70 17.34 2.69
C GLN A 223 -13.69 16.19 2.89
N PHE A 224 -13.21 15.02 3.32
CA PHE A 224 -14.00 13.77 3.35
C PHE A 224 -15.25 13.81 4.24
N THR A 225 -15.26 14.58 5.32
CA THR A 225 -16.48 14.78 6.14
C THR A 225 -17.60 15.44 5.35
N LYS A 226 -17.26 16.39 4.45
CA LYS A 226 -18.23 17.01 3.54
C LYS A 226 -18.65 16.07 2.41
N VAL A 227 -17.73 15.23 1.92
CA VAL A 227 -18.07 14.16 0.97
C VAL A 227 -19.12 13.23 1.57
N LEU A 228 -18.91 12.74 2.79
CA LEU A 228 -19.88 11.89 3.51
C LEU A 228 -21.22 12.60 3.72
N SER A 229 -21.20 13.88 4.13
CA SER A 229 -22.43 14.68 4.28
C SER A 229 -23.22 14.79 2.98
N GLN A 230 -22.55 15.00 1.85
CA GLN A 230 -23.19 15.04 0.53
C GLN A 230 -23.76 13.66 0.17
N LEU A 231 -22.97 12.58 0.27
CA LEU A 231 -23.45 11.21 0.00
C LEU A 231 -24.66 10.83 0.85
N ASN A 232 -24.72 11.27 2.11
CA ASN A 232 -25.89 11.06 2.96
C ASN A 232 -27.16 11.74 2.45
N LYS A 233 -27.06 12.88 1.75
CA LYS A 233 -28.24 13.50 1.10
C LYS A 233 -28.81 12.61 -0.01
N ILE A 234 -27.95 11.90 -0.75
CA ILE A 234 -28.38 10.88 -1.71
C ILE A 234 -29.04 9.71 -0.97
N ASN A 235 -28.43 9.24 0.11
CA ASN A 235 -28.96 8.12 0.88
C ASN A 235 -30.38 8.40 1.41
N LEU A 236 -30.60 9.63 1.90
CA LEU A 236 -31.90 10.10 2.38
C LEU A 236 -32.90 10.44 1.26
N GLY A 237 -32.57 10.17 0.00
CA GLY A 237 -33.47 10.43 -1.14
C GLY A 237 -33.71 11.91 -1.45
N LYS A 238 -32.90 12.83 -0.88
CA LYS A 238 -33.03 14.28 -1.13
C LYS A 238 -32.54 14.67 -2.53
N ILE A 239 -31.77 13.79 -3.18
CA ILE A 239 -31.17 13.99 -4.50
C ILE A 239 -31.30 12.69 -5.29
N THR A 240 -31.89 12.78 -6.49
CA THR A 240 -32.05 11.65 -7.40
C THR A 240 -31.24 11.91 -8.65
N LEU A 241 -30.27 11.05 -8.95
CA LEU A 241 -29.39 11.17 -10.11
C LEU A 241 -29.94 10.37 -11.29
N SER A 242 -29.84 10.94 -12.49
CA SER A 242 -30.19 10.25 -13.74
C SER A 242 -29.08 9.31 -14.21
N PRO A 243 -29.38 8.24 -14.97
CA PRO A 243 -28.37 7.31 -15.50
C PRO A 243 -27.24 8.00 -16.28
N ASN A 244 -27.56 9.06 -17.04
CA ASN A 244 -26.56 9.84 -17.79
C ASN A 244 -25.59 10.60 -16.88
N GLU A 245 -26.05 11.07 -15.71
CA GLU A 245 -25.20 11.74 -14.73
C GLU A 245 -24.30 10.74 -14.02
N ILE A 246 -24.84 9.57 -13.66
CA ILE A 246 -24.07 8.48 -13.06
C ILE A 246 -22.96 8.02 -14.00
N ASP A 247 -23.27 7.77 -15.27
CA ASP A 247 -22.27 7.37 -16.28
C ASP A 247 -21.18 8.45 -16.46
N ALA A 248 -21.57 9.73 -16.56
CA ALA A 248 -20.62 10.83 -16.76
C ALA A 248 -19.71 11.08 -15.54
N PHE A 249 -20.22 10.86 -14.32
CA PHE A 249 -19.51 11.10 -13.06
C PHE A 249 -19.02 9.81 -12.38
N PHE A 250 -19.17 8.64 -13.00
CA PHE A 250 -18.67 7.38 -12.44
C PHE A 250 -17.20 7.44 -11.99
N PRO A 251 -16.25 8.06 -12.74
CA PRO A 251 -14.87 8.18 -12.28
C PRO A 251 -14.71 8.90 -10.92
N LEU A 252 -15.62 9.85 -10.60
CA LEU A 252 -15.64 10.50 -9.29
C LEU A 252 -16.08 9.51 -8.20
N PHE A 253 -17.21 8.81 -8.42
CA PHE A 253 -17.69 7.82 -7.46
C PHE A 253 -16.67 6.69 -7.23
N PHE A 254 -16.03 6.23 -8.30
CA PHE A 254 -14.95 5.25 -8.22
C PHE A 254 -13.77 5.76 -7.39
N GLY A 255 -13.30 6.98 -7.63
CA GLY A 255 -12.23 7.59 -6.83
C GLY A 255 -12.59 7.74 -5.35
N ILE A 256 -13.85 8.10 -5.05
CA ILE A 256 -14.37 8.15 -3.68
C ILE A 256 -14.34 6.76 -3.04
N ILE A 257 -14.80 5.72 -3.73
CA ILE A 257 -14.75 4.33 -3.24
C ILE A 257 -13.31 3.91 -2.94
N GLN A 258 -12.38 4.17 -3.88
CA GLN A 258 -10.97 3.84 -3.66
C GLN A 258 -10.40 4.53 -2.41
N SER A 259 -10.74 5.80 -2.21
CA SER A 259 -10.27 6.55 -1.04
C SER A 259 -10.86 6.00 0.26
N PHE A 260 -12.14 5.65 0.29
CA PHE A 260 -12.75 5.03 1.47
C PHE A 260 -12.22 3.63 1.77
N VAL A 261 -11.89 2.82 0.76
CA VAL A 261 -11.15 1.56 0.95
C VAL A 261 -9.80 1.81 1.63
N ILE A 262 -9.04 2.80 1.15
CA ILE A 262 -7.74 3.17 1.75
C ILE A 262 -7.90 3.67 3.20
N TYR A 263 -8.99 4.37 3.51
CA TYR A 263 -9.29 4.86 4.86
C TYR A 263 -9.97 3.83 5.76
N GLY A 264 -10.30 2.64 5.27
CA GLY A 264 -10.98 1.59 6.03
C GLY A 264 -12.48 1.82 6.28
N ASP A 265 -13.14 2.74 5.56
CA ASP A 265 -14.61 2.93 5.64
C ASP A 265 -15.32 2.01 4.63
N GLU A 266 -15.39 0.74 4.99
CA GLU A 266 -16.01 -0.28 4.16
C GLU A 266 -17.53 -0.12 4.02
N GLN A 267 -18.21 0.37 5.06
CA GLN A 267 -19.67 0.49 5.07
C GLN A 267 -20.15 1.48 4.01
N THR A 268 -19.51 2.66 3.94
CA THR A 268 -19.82 3.65 2.91
C THR A 268 -19.52 3.11 1.51
N CYS A 269 -18.44 2.35 1.34
CA CYS A 269 -18.10 1.70 0.07
C CYS A 269 -19.18 0.70 -0.36
N VAL A 270 -19.58 -0.21 0.53
CA VAL A 270 -20.61 -1.24 0.27
C VAL A 270 -21.93 -0.58 -0.10
N TRP A 271 -22.34 0.44 0.67
CA TRP A 271 -23.54 1.21 0.36
C TRP A 271 -23.46 1.83 -1.05
N LEU A 272 -22.37 2.53 -1.37
CA LEU A 272 -22.25 3.23 -2.65
C LEU A 272 -22.17 2.26 -3.84
N ILE A 273 -21.48 1.13 -3.71
CA ILE A 273 -21.43 0.07 -4.74
C ILE A 273 -22.82 -0.56 -4.94
N THR A 274 -23.56 -0.79 -3.84
CA THR A 274 -24.93 -1.32 -3.90
C THR A 274 -25.86 -0.30 -4.56
N LYS A 275 -25.72 0.99 -4.22
CA LYS A 275 -26.49 2.08 -4.82
C LYS A 275 -26.23 2.17 -6.33
N LEU A 276 -24.96 2.12 -6.74
CA LEU A 276 -24.54 2.12 -8.15
C LEU A 276 -25.14 0.95 -8.92
N SER A 277 -25.06 -0.27 -8.39
CA SER A 277 -25.48 -1.47 -9.10
C SER A 277 -27.00 -1.71 -9.08
N LYS A 278 -27.63 -1.67 -7.90
CA LYS A 278 -29.05 -2.06 -7.74
C LYS A 278 -30.02 -0.91 -8.01
N ASP A 279 -29.76 0.26 -7.43
CA ASP A 279 -30.72 1.37 -7.49
C ASP A 279 -30.55 2.19 -8.77
N TRP A 280 -29.30 2.36 -9.20
CA TRP A 280 -28.92 3.16 -10.37
C TRP A 280 -28.67 2.35 -11.63
N GLY A 281 -28.65 1.01 -11.52
CA GLY A 281 -28.48 0.10 -12.67
C GLY A 281 -27.15 0.24 -13.39
N TYR A 282 -26.12 0.81 -12.75
CA TYR A 282 -24.81 1.00 -13.36
C TYR A 282 -23.99 -0.29 -13.35
N GLN A 283 -23.58 -0.74 -14.53
CA GLN A 283 -22.70 -1.89 -14.68
C GLN A 283 -21.24 -1.44 -14.73
N MET A 284 -20.51 -1.72 -13.65
CA MET A 284 -19.08 -1.45 -13.55
C MET A 284 -18.30 -2.36 -14.52
N ASP A 285 -17.44 -1.73 -15.33
CA ASP A 285 -16.56 -2.45 -16.26
C ASP A 285 -15.60 -3.41 -15.52
N PRO A 286 -15.27 -4.58 -16.09
CA PRO A 286 -14.35 -5.54 -15.49
C PRO A 286 -13.00 -4.96 -15.06
N HIS A 287 -12.47 -3.98 -15.79
CA HIS A 287 -11.21 -3.32 -15.46
C HIS A 287 -11.29 -2.58 -14.12
N TYR A 288 -12.31 -1.73 -13.93
CA TYR A 288 -12.52 -1.00 -12.67
C TYR A 288 -12.81 -1.95 -11.51
N ARG A 289 -13.56 -3.04 -11.77
CA ARG A 289 -13.82 -4.07 -10.77
C ARG A 289 -12.52 -4.77 -10.34
N GLY A 290 -11.66 -5.14 -11.28
CA GLY A 290 -10.36 -5.74 -11.00
C GLY A 290 -9.45 -4.82 -10.18
N MET A 291 -9.34 -3.55 -10.59
CA MET A 291 -8.58 -2.54 -9.84
C MET A 291 -9.08 -2.38 -8.40
N LEU A 292 -10.40 -2.38 -8.20
CA LEU A 292 -10.97 -2.26 -6.86
C LEU A 292 -10.76 -3.52 -6.03
N ALA A 293 -10.84 -4.71 -6.64
CA ALA A 293 -10.56 -5.97 -5.96
C ALA A 293 -9.11 -6.03 -5.46
N GLU A 294 -8.13 -5.72 -6.32
CA GLU A 294 -6.72 -5.63 -5.93
C GLU A 294 -6.50 -4.63 -4.79
N LEU A 295 -7.18 -3.47 -4.85
CA LEU A 295 -7.10 -2.46 -3.80
C LEU A 295 -7.69 -2.99 -2.48
N CYS A 296 -8.83 -3.68 -2.53
CA CYS A 296 -9.45 -4.26 -1.34
C CYS A 296 -8.56 -5.35 -0.72
N GLU A 297 -7.90 -6.18 -1.52
CA GLU A 297 -6.95 -7.18 -1.02
C GLU A 297 -5.75 -6.50 -0.34
N LYS A 298 -5.21 -5.45 -0.94
CA LYS A 298 -4.08 -4.69 -0.38
C LYS A 298 -4.39 -4.04 0.97
N TYR A 299 -5.61 -3.51 1.12
CA TYR A 299 -6.03 -2.77 2.32
C TYR A 299 -6.97 -3.58 3.24
N ALA A 300 -7.09 -4.89 3.03
CA ALA A 300 -7.95 -5.77 3.82
C ALA A 300 -9.43 -5.33 3.89
N ALA A 301 -9.97 -4.70 2.82
CA ALA A 301 -11.35 -4.23 2.74
C ALA A 301 -12.31 -5.32 2.22
N TYR A 302 -12.53 -6.35 3.03
CA TYR A 302 -13.17 -7.59 2.60
C TYR A 302 -14.71 -7.53 2.46
N GLN A 303 -15.41 -6.63 3.15
CA GLN A 303 -16.85 -6.42 2.96
C GLN A 303 -17.13 -5.81 1.58
N VAL A 304 -16.27 -4.89 1.17
CA VAL A 304 -16.28 -4.31 -0.17
C VAL A 304 -16.00 -5.40 -1.21
N LEU A 305 -14.97 -6.22 -0.98
CA LEU A 305 -14.63 -7.34 -1.85
C LEU A 305 -15.76 -8.39 -1.96
N GLY A 306 -16.43 -8.70 -0.84
CA GLY A 306 -17.60 -9.58 -0.82
C GLY A 306 -18.80 -9.00 -1.56
N THR A 307 -18.97 -7.68 -1.56
CA THR A 307 -20.02 -6.99 -2.35
C THR A 307 -19.70 -7.00 -3.85
N LEU A 308 -18.42 -7.01 -4.22
CA LEU A 308 -17.96 -7.11 -5.62
C LEU A 308 -18.01 -8.54 -6.17
N ALA A 309 -17.84 -9.54 -5.29
CA ALA A 309 -17.76 -10.94 -5.64
C ALA A 309 -19.10 -11.66 -5.42
N VAL A 310 -19.79 -11.98 -6.51
CA VAL A 310 -20.76 -13.09 -6.46
C VAL A 310 -19.94 -14.39 -6.43
N SER A 311 -19.78 -14.96 -5.23
CA SER A 311 -19.44 -16.36 -4.97
C SER A 311 -18.02 -16.86 -5.33
N SER A 312 -16.99 -16.43 -4.59
CA SER A 312 -15.71 -17.19 -4.52
C SER A 312 -15.48 -17.72 -3.10
N PRO A 313 -15.27 -19.03 -2.90
CA PRO A 313 -15.00 -19.63 -1.58
C PRO A 313 -13.78 -19.03 -0.87
N LEU A 314 -12.75 -18.65 -1.64
CA LEU A 314 -11.52 -18.06 -1.10
C LEU A 314 -11.75 -16.63 -0.56
N LEU A 315 -12.70 -15.91 -1.15
CA LEU A 315 -13.14 -14.59 -0.69
C LEU A 315 -14.09 -14.69 0.52
N GLN A 316 -14.91 -15.73 0.59
CA GLN A 316 -15.72 -16.02 1.78
C GLN A 316 -14.85 -16.35 2.99
N TRP A 317 -13.79 -17.15 2.79
CA TRP A 317 -12.80 -17.43 3.83
C TRP A 317 -12.18 -16.12 4.35
N LYS A 318 -11.68 -15.26 3.47
CA LYS A 318 -11.07 -13.95 3.86
C LYS A 318 -12.08 -12.95 4.47
N ALA A 319 -13.35 -12.99 4.07
CA ALA A 319 -14.39 -12.17 4.70
C ALA A 319 -14.76 -12.68 6.11
N LEU A 320 -14.79 -13.99 6.34
CA LEU A 320 -14.93 -14.57 7.68
C LEU A 320 -13.76 -14.16 8.59
N GLN A 321 -12.54 -14.06 8.03
CA GLN A 321 -11.37 -13.59 8.77
C GLN A 321 -11.52 -12.15 9.29
N SER A 322 -12.21 -11.25 8.60
CA SER A 322 -12.34 -9.84 9.03
C SER A 322 -13.55 -9.57 9.91
N GLN A 323 -14.65 -10.30 9.72
CA GLN A 323 -15.91 -10.03 10.42
C GLN A 323 -16.02 -10.70 11.80
N LEU A 324 -15.38 -11.86 12.00
CA LEU A 324 -15.51 -12.62 13.24
C LEU A 324 -14.55 -12.12 14.32
N THR A 325 -15.02 -12.01 15.56
CA THR A 325 -14.15 -11.86 16.73
C THR A 325 -13.29 -13.11 16.95
N TRP A 326 -12.26 -13.02 17.80
CA TRP A 326 -11.43 -14.18 18.14
C TRP A 326 -12.28 -15.39 18.57
N GLU A 327 -13.26 -15.16 19.45
CA GLU A 327 -14.10 -16.22 20.00
C GLU A 327 -14.98 -16.87 18.93
N GLU A 328 -15.63 -16.07 18.09
CA GLU A 328 -16.47 -16.57 17.01
C GLU A 328 -15.64 -17.37 16.00
N PHE A 329 -14.42 -16.93 15.70
CA PHE A 329 -13.54 -17.63 14.79
C PHE A 329 -13.03 -18.95 15.37
N MET A 330 -12.63 -18.98 16.65
CA MET A 330 -12.24 -20.22 17.33
C MET A 330 -13.40 -21.22 17.41
N LYS A 331 -14.62 -20.74 17.66
CA LYS A 331 -15.83 -21.57 17.56
C LYS A 331 -16.03 -22.09 16.15
N HIS A 332 -15.84 -21.27 15.12
CA HIS A 332 -15.97 -21.68 13.73
C HIS A 332 -14.97 -22.79 13.36
N LEU A 333 -13.68 -22.60 13.67
CA LEU A 333 -12.64 -23.62 13.46
C LEU A 333 -12.95 -24.92 14.18
N ARG A 334 -13.50 -24.85 15.40
CA ARG A 334 -13.98 -26.02 16.13
C ARG A 334 -15.07 -26.77 15.36
N HIS A 335 -16.07 -26.08 14.82
CA HIS A 335 -17.14 -26.72 14.04
C HIS A 335 -16.64 -27.38 12.76
N LEU A 336 -15.60 -26.82 12.13
CA LEU A 336 -14.96 -27.43 10.96
C LEU A 336 -14.12 -28.67 11.31
N ASN A 337 -13.78 -28.86 12.59
CA ASN A 337 -12.99 -29.97 13.10
C ASN A 337 -11.66 -30.20 12.34
N ILE A 338 -10.98 -29.11 12.00
CA ILE A 338 -9.69 -29.15 11.28
C ILE A 338 -8.59 -29.71 12.20
N ASP A 339 -7.74 -30.57 11.66
CA ASP A 339 -6.53 -31.09 12.32
C ASP A 339 -5.27 -30.34 11.85
N LEU A 340 -4.90 -29.30 12.60
CA LEU A 340 -3.77 -28.41 12.28
C LEU A 340 -2.39 -29.06 12.48
N PHE A 341 -2.34 -30.30 12.98
CA PHE A 341 -1.10 -31.09 12.97
C PHE A 341 -0.84 -31.73 11.61
N LYS A 342 -1.88 -31.89 10.77
CA LYS A 342 -1.79 -32.54 9.45
C LYS A 342 -2.01 -31.56 8.30
N GLU A 343 -2.82 -30.53 8.52
CA GLU A 343 -3.20 -29.56 7.49
C GLU A 343 -2.61 -28.18 7.78
N SER A 344 -1.98 -27.59 6.77
CA SER A 344 -1.51 -26.20 6.84
C SER A 344 -2.65 -25.25 6.48
N GLN A 345 -2.91 -24.29 7.36
CA GLN A 345 -3.87 -23.20 7.12
C GLN A 345 -3.15 -21.86 7.31
N ASP A 346 -3.44 -20.90 6.43
CA ASP A 346 -2.96 -19.53 6.55
C ASP A 346 -3.87 -18.76 7.51
N LEU A 347 -3.43 -18.69 8.78
CA LEU A 347 -4.20 -18.15 9.90
C LEU A 347 -3.43 -17.04 10.65
N ASP A 348 -2.38 -16.48 10.06
CA ASP A 348 -1.51 -15.50 10.72
C ASP A 348 -2.25 -14.21 11.11
N PHE A 349 -3.31 -13.86 10.37
CA PHE A 349 -4.19 -12.72 10.66
C PHE A 349 -4.82 -12.77 12.07
N LEU A 350 -4.95 -13.96 12.69
CA LEU A 350 -5.50 -14.08 14.04
C LEU A 350 -4.65 -13.34 15.08
N GLN A 351 -3.35 -13.14 14.81
CA GLN A 351 -2.48 -12.35 15.66
C GLN A 351 -2.92 -10.88 15.73
N GLU A 352 -3.58 -10.35 14.70
CA GLU A 352 -4.10 -8.97 14.67
C GLU A 352 -5.31 -8.82 15.61
N LYS A 353 -6.14 -9.87 15.73
CA LYS A 353 -7.31 -9.86 16.63
C LYS A 353 -6.89 -9.76 18.10
N LEU A 354 -5.71 -10.29 18.45
CA LEU A 354 -5.15 -10.23 19.80
C LEU A 354 -4.67 -8.83 20.20
N ALA A 355 -4.48 -7.91 19.24
CA ALA A 355 -4.12 -6.52 19.54
C ALA A 355 -5.20 -5.79 20.36
N THR A 356 -6.46 -6.25 20.28
CA THR A 356 -7.62 -5.66 20.97
C THR A 356 -7.73 -6.04 22.45
N VAL A 357 -7.01 -7.07 22.93
CA VAL A 357 -7.09 -7.57 24.32
C VAL A 357 -6.59 -6.52 25.34
N GLY A 358 -5.66 -5.67 24.93
CA GLY A 358 -5.18 -4.56 25.74
C GLY A 358 -3.77 -4.77 26.36
N PRO A 359 -3.28 -3.78 27.12
CA PRO A 359 -1.87 -3.72 27.48
C PRO A 359 -1.50 -4.49 28.75
N ASN A 360 -2.44 -4.73 29.68
CA ASN A 360 -2.17 -5.17 31.05
C ASN A 360 -2.51 -6.64 31.32
N LEU A 361 -1.95 -7.22 32.39
CA LEU A 361 -2.12 -8.64 32.73
C LEU A 361 -3.58 -9.03 33.02
N LYS A 362 -4.35 -8.17 33.71
CA LYS A 362 -5.74 -8.44 34.08
C LYS A 362 -6.64 -8.63 32.85
N ALA A 363 -6.43 -7.83 31.81
CA ALA A 363 -7.18 -7.96 30.56
C ALA A 363 -6.84 -9.28 29.84
N TRP A 364 -5.57 -9.69 29.88
CA TRP A 364 -5.15 -10.98 29.35
C TRP A 364 -5.67 -12.17 30.17
N GLU A 365 -5.67 -12.08 31.49
CA GLU A 365 -6.25 -13.11 32.38
C GLU A 365 -7.76 -13.31 32.07
N LEU A 366 -8.51 -12.21 31.96
CA LEU A 366 -9.93 -12.25 31.57
C LEU A 366 -10.13 -12.85 30.17
N PHE A 367 -9.23 -12.53 29.24
CA PHE A 367 -9.27 -13.10 27.90
C PHE A 367 -8.98 -14.61 27.89
N LEU A 368 -8.06 -15.10 28.71
CA LEU A 368 -7.64 -16.51 28.66
C LEU A 368 -8.65 -17.46 29.31
N ARG A 369 -9.51 -16.97 30.21
CA ARG A 369 -10.46 -17.81 30.97
C ARG A 369 -11.48 -18.54 30.10
N ASP A 370 -11.99 -17.91 29.04
CA ASP A 370 -13.16 -18.42 28.30
C ASP A 370 -13.01 -18.44 26.75
N LYS A 371 -11.82 -18.12 26.21
CA LYS A 371 -11.67 -17.84 24.75
C LYS A 371 -11.04 -18.97 23.93
N ILE A 372 -10.65 -20.08 24.55
CA ILE A 372 -10.29 -21.33 23.86
C ILE A 372 -11.35 -22.37 24.23
N PRO A 373 -12.11 -22.93 23.28
CA PRO A 373 -13.18 -23.88 23.60
C PRO A 373 -12.63 -25.14 24.29
N ASP A 374 -13.19 -25.51 25.44
CA ASP A 374 -12.75 -26.68 26.22
C ASP A 374 -12.94 -28.01 25.49
N ASP A 375 -13.91 -28.07 24.57
CA ASP A 375 -14.21 -29.22 23.73
C ASP A 375 -13.41 -29.22 22.40
N ALA A 376 -12.56 -28.22 22.15
CA ALA A 376 -11.74 -28.17 20.96
C ALA A 376 -10.74 -29.34 20.90
N ASN A 377 -10.45 -29.82 19.69
CA ASN A 377 -9.45 -30.85 19.47
C ASN A 377 -8.04 -30.35 19.89
N PRO A 378 -7.09 -31.25 20.22
CA PRO A 378 -5.77 -30.86 20.71
C PRO A 378 -4.98 -29.97 19.75
N SER A 379 -5.16 -30.15 18.43
CA SER A 379 -4.48 -29.34 17.42
C SER A 379 -4.90 -27.87 17.47
N LEU A 380 -6.20 -27.62 17.62
CA LEU A 380 -6.76 -26.28 17.70
C LEU A 380 -6.37 -25.58 19.01
N LYS A 381 -6.35 -26.31 20.13
CA LYS A 381 -5.89 -25.76 21.41
C LYS A 381 -4.40 -25.39 21.35
N SER A 382 -3.56 -26.26 20.78
CA SER A 382 -2.12 -26.01 20.59
C SER A 382 -1.88 -24.82 19.66
N PHE A 383 -2.66 -24.71 18.59
CA PHE A 383 -2.63 -23.57 17.68
C PHE A 383 -3.01 -22.26 18.37
N ALA A 384 -4.06 -22.25 19.20
CA ALA A 384 -4.48 -21.06 19.95
C ALA A 384 -3.40 -20.58 20.92
N VAL A 385 -2.84 -21.50 21.71
CA VAL A 385 -1.72 -21.23 22.63
C VAL A 385 -0.52 -20.67 21.86
N ASN A 386 -0.19 -21.28 20.72
CA ASN A 386 0.93 -20.82 19.89
C ASN A 386 0.70 -19.42 19.33
N THR A 387 -0.51 -19.14 18.83
CA THR A 387 -0.87 -17.83 18.27
C THR A 387 -0.79 -16.73 19.32
N ILE A 388 -1.28 -17.01 20.53
CA ILE A 388 -1.14 -16.11 21.69
C ILE A 388 0.34 -15.86 21.99
N LEU A 389 1.15 -16.93 22.05
CA LEU A 389 2.56 -16.81 22.38
C LEU A 389 3.35 -16.05 21.31
N MET A 390 3.08 -16.28 20.02
CA MET A 390 3.68 -15.53 18.90
C MET A 390 3.39 -14.04 19.00
N HIS A 391 2.11 -13.68 19.25
CA HIS A 391 1.70 -12.28 19.41
C HIS A 391 2.39 -11.63 20.62
N LEU A 392 2.42 -12.31 21.77
CA LEU A 392 3.04 -11.82 22.99
C LEU A 392 4.56 -11.65 22.83
N ALA A 393 5.24 -12.64 22.25
CA ALA A 393 6.68 -12.59 22.00
C ALA A 393 7.10 -11.46 21.05
N ALA A 394 6.23 -11.08 20.11
CA ALA A 394 6.50 -9.97 19.19
C ALA A 394 6.26 -8.59 19.83
N ASN A 395 5.29 -8.47 20.75
CA ASN A 395 4.76 -7.18 21.19
C ASN A 395 5.01 -6.83 22.67
N LYS A 396 5.33 -7.81 23.51
CA LYS A 396 5.46 -7.65 24.97
C LYS A 396 6.89 -7.98 25.44
N ARG A 397 7.26 -7.45 26.61
CA ARG A 397 8.53 -7.76 27.27
C ARG A 397 8.48 -9.15 27.91
N LEU A 398 9.63 -9.83 27.99
CA LEU A 398 9.74 -11.19 28.54
C LEU A 398 9.02 -11.40 29.88
N PRO A 399 9.13 -10.54 30.92
CA PRO A 399 8.43 -10.77 32.18
C PRO A 399 6.90 -10.85 32.04
N PHE A 400 6.32 -10.10 31.09
CA PHE A 400 4.89 -10.17 30.79
C PHE A 400 4.55 -11.49 30.10
N VAL A 401 5.35 -11.89 29.11
CA VAL A 401 5.19 -13.17 28.40
C VAL A 401 5.24 -14.33 29.40
N LEU A 402 6.21 -14.33 30.32
CA LEU A 402 6.33 -15.36 31.37
C LEU A 402 5.13 -15.38 32.31
N SER A 403 4.55 -14.24 32.69
CA SER A 403 3.33 -14.22 33.51
C SER A 403 2.15 -14.89 32.83
N ILE A 404 1.95 -14.60 31.54
CA ILE A 404 0.87 -15.23 30.78
C ILE A 404 1.12 -16.73 30.61
N LEU A 405 2.37 -17.12 30.32
CA LEU A 405 2.72 -18.51 30.12
C LEU A 405 2.58 -19.33 31.43
N GLU A 406 2.97 -18.77 32.57
CA GLU A 406 2.74 -19.39 33.88
C GLU A 406 1.25 -19.60 34.16
N HIS A 407 0.41 -18.60 33.88
CA HIS A 407 -1.04 -18.74 34.03
C HIS A 407 -1.60 -19.85 33.12
N LEU A 408 -1.18 -19.88 31.86
CA LEU A 408 -1.61 -20.92 30.91
C LEU A 408 -1.19 -22.33 31.34
N ILE A 409 0.04 -22.49 31.86
CA ILE A 409 0.56 -23.79 32.29
C ILE A 409 -0.09 -24.24 33.60
N ASN A 410 -0.10 -23.37 34.62
CA ASN A 410 -0.41 -23.75 36.00
C ASN A 410 -1.90 -23.64 36.34
N GLU A 411 -2.60 -22.63 35.82
CA GLU A 411 -4.01 -22.39 36.15
C GLU A 411 -4.95 -22.96 35.09
N VAL A 412 -4.60 -22.82 33.80
CA VAL A 412 -5.44 -23.31 32.68
C VAL A 412 -5.07 -24.76 32.28
N GLY A 413 -3.88 -25.24 32.63
CA GLY A 413 -3.46 -26.63 32.38
C GLY A 413 -3.00 -26.92 30.94
N TYR A 414 -2.56 -25.90 30.19
CA TYR A 414 -2.12 -25.99 28.79
C TYR A 414 -0.64 -26.38 28.59
N ALA A 415 -0.03 -27.06 29.56
CA ALA A 415 1.36 -27.54 29.46
C ALA A 415 1.57 -28.43 28.21
N GLN A 416 0.64 -29.36 27.96
CA GLN A 416 0.73 -30.29 26.83
C GLN A 416 0.55 -29.57 25.49
N GLN A 417 -0.38 -28.61 25.41
CA GLN A 417 -0.64 -27.80 24.22
C GLN A 417 0.57 -26.94 23.84
N LEU A 418 1.33 -26.46 24.84
CA LEU A 418 2.59 -25.76 24.57
C LEU A 418 3.63 -26.69 23.91
N LEU A 419 3.77 -27.92 24.38
CA LEU A 419 4.66 -28.91 23.74
C LEU A 419 4.19 -29.28 22.34
N ASP A 420 2.90 -29.56 22.20
CA ASP A 420 2.30 -29.98 20.94
C ASP A 420 2.27 -28.87 19.89
N SER A 421 2.50 -27.62 20.27
CA SER A 421 2.69 -26.53 19.30
C SER A 421 3.84 -26.79 18.32
N GLY A 422 4.85 -27.58 18.72
CA GLY A 422 5.93 -28.03 17.82
C GLY A 422 5.46 -28.93 16.67
N LYS A 423 4.28 -29.55 16.81
CA LYS A 423 3.67 -30.44 15.79
C LYS A 423 2.82 -29.69 14.77
N LEU A 424 2.60 -28.37 14.94
CA LEU A 424 1.80 -27.57 14.01
C LEU A 424 2.51 -27.43 12.66
N LEU A 425 1.83 -27.81 11.57
CA LEU A 425 2.45 -27.88 10.24
C LEU A 425 2.85 -26.49 9.71
N SER A 426 1.99 -25.48 9.91
CA SER A 426 2.15 -24.13 9.37
C SER A 426 3.17 -23.26 10.13
N THR A 427 3.48 -23.59 11.38
CA THR A 427 4.24 -22.69 12.29
C THR A 427 5.47 -23.33 12.93
N SER A 428 5.96 -24.46 12.39
CA SER A 428 7.08 -25.23 12.96
C SER A 428 8.35 -24.43 13.28
N LYS A 429 8.63 -23.33 12.56
CA LYS A 429 9.80 -22.46 12.78
C LYS A 429 9.60 -21.36 13.83
N TYR A 430 8.36 -21.17 14.28
CA TYR A 430 7.95 -20.09 15.19
C TYR A 430 7.05 -20.61 16.31
N SER A 431 7.09 -21.91 16.61
CA SER A 431 6.20 -22.53 17.58
C SER A 431 6.81 -22.72 18.96
N GLY A 432 5.97 -22.64 20.00
CA GLY A 432 6.31 -23.01 21.37
C GLY A 432 7.58 -22.32 21.88
N PHE A 433 8.61 -23.11 22.20
CA PHE A 433 9.87 -22.59 22.73
C PHE A 433 10.62 -21.66 21.75
N HIS A 434 10.41 -21.78 20.43
CA HIS A 434 10.98 -20.85 19.44
C HIS A 434 10.52 -19.40 19.68
N CYS A 435 9.25 -19.21 20.08
CA CYS A 435 8.72 -17.89 20.44
C CYS A 435 9.42 -17.29 21.66
N LEU A 436 9.85 -18.11 22.61
CA LEU A 436 10.51 -17.63 23.82
C LEU A 436 11.91 -17.09 23.53
N PHE A 437 12.65 -17.69 22.58
CA PHE A 437 13.92 -17.11 22.12
C PHE A 437 13.71 -15.71 21.51
N LYS A 438 12.67 -15.55 20.68
CA LYS A 438 12.28 -14.24 20.15
C LYS A 438 11.95 -13.25 21.28
N ALA A 439 11.12 -13.66 22.26
CA ALA A 439 10.75 -12.81 23.40
C ALA A 439 11.95 -12.36 24.23
N CYS A 440 13.00 -13.20 24.35
CA CYS A 440 14.24 -12.84 25.04
C CYS A 440 15.09 -11.79 24.29
N SER A 441 14.86 -11.60 22.98
CA SER A 441 15.64 -10.68 22.14
C SER A 441 14.98 -9.31 21.94
N VAL A 442 13.68 -9.18 22.23
CA VAL A 442 12.86 -8.01 21.86
C VAL A 442 12.55 -7.12 23.08
N ARG A 443 12.71 -5.79 22.96
CA ARG A 443 12.24 -4.73 23.89
C ARG A 443 12.77 -4.73 25.35
N ASN A 444 13.58 -5.72 25.72
CA ASN A 444 14.52 -5.73 26.85
C ASN A 444 15.31 -7.05 26.80
N PRO A 445 16.51 -7.07 26.21
CA PRO A 445 17.22 -8.32 25.99
C PRO A 445 17.57 -9.08 27.26
N ALA A 446 17.46 -10.41 27.21
CA ALA A 446 17.52 -11.30 28.36
C ALA A 446 18.47 -12.49 28.11
N ILE A 447 19.77 -12.21 28.18
CA ILE A 447 20.88 -13.15 27.93
C ILE A 447 20.80 -14.40 28.84
N PHE A 448 20.64 -14.23 30.16
CA PHE A 448 20.54 -15.34 31.11
C PHE A 448 19.29 -16.17 30.88
N SER A 449 18.17 -15.52 30.55
CA SER A 449 16.92 -16.21 30.24
C SER A 449 17.05 -17.05 28.97
N SER A 450 17.66 -16.51 27.90
CA SER A 450 18.02 -17.27 26.69
C SER A 450 18.95 -18.44 26.99
N TYR A 451 20.00 -18.23 27.78
CA TYR A 451 20.92 -19.30 28.19
C TYR A 451 20.22 -20.40 28.99
N THR A 452 19.34 -20.02 29.91
CA THR A 452 18.55 -20.96 30.72
C THR A 452 17.65 -21.82 29.85
N LEU A 453 16.94 -21.19 28.89
CA LEU A 453 16.08 -21.90 27.95
C LEU A 453 16.89 -22.85 27.06
N PHE A 454 18.01 -22.37 26.51
CA PHE A 454 18.91 -23.17 25.70
C PHE A 454 19.39 -24.41 26.46
N LYS A 455 19.92 -24.23 27.69
CA LYS A 455 20.40 -25.35 28.51
C LYS A 455 19.31 -26.33 28.88
N PHE A 456 18.12 -25.85 29.21
CA PHE A 456 16.98 -26.70 29.50
C PHE A 456 16.65 -27.60 28.30
N LEU A 457 16.52 -27.03 27.09
CA LEU A 457 16.19 -27.79 25.89
C LEU A 457 17.33 -28.71 25.43
N GLU A 458 18.59 -28.29 25.58
CA GLU A 458 19.77 -29.12 25.30
C GLU A 458 19.84 -30.36 26.22
N GLN A 459 19.48 -30.22 27.50
CA GLN A 459 19.55 -31.29 28.49
C GLN A 459 18.33 -32.23 28.48
N ASN A 460 17.16 -31.75 28.04
CA ASN A 460 15.91 -32.51 28.08
C ASN A 460 15.56 -33.10 26.71
N GLN A 461 16.30 -34.12 26.28
CA GLN A 461 16.10 -34.79 24.98
C GLN A 461 14.71 -35.43 24.78
N GLN A 462 13.97 -35.65 25.88
CA GLN A 462 12.58 -36.09 25.86
C GLN A 462 11.61 -35.07 25.23
N ILE A 463 12.00 -33.79 25.17
CA ILE A 463 11.24 -32.76 24.47
C ILE A 463 11.65 -32.80 23.00
N PRO A 464 10.73 -33.02 22.04
CA PRO A 464 11.05 -33.11 20.62
C PRO A 464 11.29 -31.71 20.01
N PHE A 465 12.30 -31.00 20.51
CA PHE A 465 12.68 -29.67 20.06
C PHE A 465 13.94 -29.73 19.19
N LYS A 466 13.93 -29.05 18.05
CA LYS A 466 15.08 -28.94 17.15
C LYS A 466 15.47 -27.47 17.01
N PHE A 467 16.68 -27.13 17.43
CA PHE A 467 17.20 -25.78 17.26
C PHE A 467 17.31 -25.40 15.78
N THR A 468 16.98 -24.16 15.48
CA THR A 468 17.07 -23.56 14.15
C THR A 468 18.04 -22.39 14.14
N SER A 469 18.52 -21.99 12.96
CA SER A 469 19.36 -20.80 12.83
C SER A 469 18.69 -19.53 13.34
N LEU A 470 17.36 -19.48 13.32
CA LEU A 470 16.61 -18.33 13.81
C LEU A 470 16.64 -18.23 15.35
N ASP A 471 16.62 -19.35 16.06
CA ASP A 471 16.77 -19.36 17.53
C ASP A 471 18.13 -18.78 17.94
N PHE A 472 19.19 -19.24 17.27
CA PHE A 472 20.54 -18.72 17.49
C PHE A 472 20.68 -17.26 17.10
N TYR A 473 20.03 -16.82 16.03
CA TYR A 473 19.96 -15.41 15.68
C TYR A 473 19.36 -14.57 16.83
N TYR A 474 18.22 -14.98 17.42
CA TYR A 474 17.63 -14.26 18.54
C TYR A 474 18.49 -14.29 19.80
N MET A 475 19.12 -15.42 20.12
CA MET A 475 20.04 -15.51 21.26
C MET A 475 21.26 -14.60 21.10
N MET A 476 21.87 -14.56 19.91
CA MET A 476 22.98 -13.66 19.61
C MET A 476 22.53 -12.19 19.61
N GLN A 477 21.36 -11.90 19.03
CA GLN A 477 20.79 -10.56 19.04
C GLN A 477 20.54 -10.05 20.46
N ALA A 478 20.11 -10.93 21.38
CA ALA A 478 19.91 -10.56 22.77
C ALA A 478 21.20 -10.08 23.47
N CYS A 479 22.36 -10.54 23.00
CA CYS A 479 23.66 -10.12 23.53
C CYS A 479 24.10 -8.75 23.02
N LEU A 480 23.41 -8.15 22.05
CA LEU A 480 23.85 -6.88 21.45
C LEU A 480 23.36 -5.64 22.21
N ALA A 481 22.49 -5.80 23.20
CA ALA A 481 22.06 -4.68 24.05
C ALA A 481 23.02 -4.42 25.20
N GLY A 482 23.19 -3.15 25.55
CA GLY A 482 24.16 -2.72 26.55
C GLY A 482 25.60 -2.75 26.03
N ALA A 483 26.55 -2.92 26.95
CA ALA A 483 27.98 -2.85 26.69
C ALA A 483 28.63 -4.22 26.43
N ASP A 484 27.97 -5.34 26.75
CA ASP A 484 28.54 -6.69 26.67
C ASP A 484 28.06 -7.48 25.44
N HIS A 485 28.64 -7.20 24.27
CA HIS A 485 28.43 -8.06 23.10
C HIS A 485 29.24 -9.37 23.17
N HIS A 486 30.13 -9.56 24.15
CA HIS A 486 31.02 -10.72 24.20
C HIS A 486 30.29 -12.00 24.58
N SER A 487 29.20 -11.90 25.33
CA SER A 487 28.31 -13.03 25.61
C SER A 487 27.78 -13.70 24.33
N LEU A 488 27.80 -13.00 23.19
CA LEU A 488 27.48 -13.56 21.87
C LEU A 488 28.40 -14.74 21.49
N TYR A 489 29.67 -14.70 21.87
CA TYR A 489 30.65 -15.75 21.52
C TYR A 489 30.25 -17.12 22.06
N PHE A 490 29.58 -17.17 23.22
CA PHE A 490 29.00 -18.42 23.73
C PHE A 490 27.98 -19.00 22.73
N PHE A 491 27.00 -18.20 22.29
CA PHE A 491 25.97 -18.67 21.38
C PHE A 491 26.50 -18.96 19.98
N LEU A 492 27.49 -18.20 19.49
CA LEU A 492 28.16 -18.48 18.22
C LEU A 492 28.92 -19.81 18.25
N PHE A 493 29.62 -20.10 19.35
CA PHE A 493 30.29 -21.39 19.53
C PHE A 493 29.27 -22.54 19.47
N GLN A 494 28.16 -22.43 20.21
CA GLN A 494 27.12 -23.46 20.21
C GLN A 494 26.46 -23.61 18.84
N PHE A 495 26.22 -22.50 18.13
CA PHE A 495 25.65 -22.49 16.80
C PHE A 495 26.52 -23.22 15.78
N ILE A 496 27.82 -22.90 15.73
CA ILE A 496 28.78 -23.55 14.83
C ILE A 496 28.89 -25.04 15.17
N ARG A 497 28.99 -25.38 16.46
CA ARG A 497 29.06 -26.77 16.91
C ARG A 497 27.83 -27.58 16.48
N MET A 498 26.63 -27.02 16.61
CA MET A 498 25.38 -27.75 16.38
C MET A 498 24.91 -27.73 14.93
N MET A 499 25.20 -26.66 14.17
CA MET A 499 24.64 -26.44 12.85
C MET A 499 25.69 -26.23 11.75
N GLY A 500 26.97 -26.07 12.09
CA GLY A 500 28.06 -25.86 11.14
C GLY A 500 28.08 -26.84 9.95
N PRO A 501 27.88 -28.16 10.14
CA PRO A 501 27.86 -29.11 9.02
C PRO A 501 26.73 -28.86 8.02
N SER A 502 25.63 -28.23 8.44
CA SER A 502 24.46 -27.97 7.57
C SER A 502 24.63 -26.79 6.60
N PHE A 503 25.76 -26.08 6.65
CA PHE A 503 26.01 -24.84 5.89
C PHE A 503 26.81 -25.02 4.61
N TYR A 504 27.05 -26.26 4.20
CA TYR A 504 27.63 -26.52 2.89
C TYR A 504 26.63 -26.23 1.77
N ALA A 505 27.08 -25.48 0.77
CA ALA A 505 26.43 -25.38 -0.51
C ALA A 505 27.37 -25.93 -1.60
N ASP A 506 26.82 -26.74 -2.49
CA ASP A 506 27.51 -27.19 -3.69
C ASP A 506 26.95 -26.46 -4.90
N ASN A 507 27.74 -25.54 -5.45
CA ASN A 507 27.39 -24.85 -6.68
C ASN A 507 28.44 -25.19 -7.73
N GLN A 508 28.05 -26.04 -8.70
CA GLN A 508 28.84 -26.32 -9.90
C GLN A 508 30.25 -26.87 -9.60
N GLY A 509 30.39 -27.75 -8.60
CA GLY A 509 31.67 -28.40 -8.26
C GLY A 509 32.61 -27.52 -7.43
N LYS A 510 32.19 -26.31 -7.04
CA LYS A 510 32.86 -25.51 -6.00
C LYS A 510 32.10 -25.63 -4.69
N SER A 511 32.71 -26.38 -3.78
CA SER A 511 32.30 -26.44 -2.39
C SER A 511 32.39 -25.07 -1.74
N SER A 512 31.28 -24.59 -1.20
CA SER A 512 31.23 -23.39 -0.37
C SER A 512 30.63 -23.72 0.98
N TRP A 513 31.08 -22.99 2.00
CA TRP A 513 30.52 -23.01 3.35
C TRP A 513 30.24 -21.57 3.73
N ALA A 514 29.01 -21.27 4.12
CA ALA A 514 28.60 -19.92 4.45
C ALA A 514 27.50 -19.91 5.51
N LEU A 515 27.62 -18.99 6.46
CA LEU A 515 26.57 -18.79 7.47
C LEU A 515 25.26 -18.34 6.83
N PRO A 516 24.11 -18.60 7.46
CA PRO A 516 22.85 -17.98 7.07
C PRO A 516 22.97 -16.45 7.03
N VAL A 517 22.41 -15.83 5.99
CA VAL A 517 22.56 -14.40 5.69
C VAL A 517 22.22 -13.51 6.90
N SER A 518 21.16 -13.84 7.65
CA SER A 518 20.75 -13.07 8.83
C SER A 518 21.82 -13.05 9.94
N ILE A 519 22.49 -14.18 10.18
CA ILE A 519 23.56 -14.28 11.17
C ILE A 519 24.82 -13.61 10.63
N GLU A 520 25.20 -13.83 9.37
CA GLU A 520 26.37 -13.17 8.79
C GLU A 520 26.23 -11.64 8.85
N GLN A 521 25.05 -11.11 8.50
CA GLN A 521 24.75 -9.68 8.59
C GLN A 521 24.81 -9.17 10.03
N LEU A 522 24.29 -9.94 11.00
CA LEU A 522 24.38 -9.61 12.42
C LEU A 522 25.84 -9.46 12.86
N LEU A 523 26.68 -10.46 12.57
CA LEU A 523 28.10 -10.45 12.97
C LEU A 523 28.89 -9.36 12.25
N ARG A 524 28.72 -9.22 10.94
CA ARG A 524 29.47 -8.25 10.13
C ARG A 524 29.09 -6.80 10.44
N HIS A 525 27.80 -6.50 10.52
CA HIS A 525 27.33 -5.13 10.68
C HIS A 525 27.21 -4.71 12.15
N LYS A 526 26.58 -5.54 13.00
CA LYS A 526 26.31 -5.17 14.39
C LYS A 526 27.49 -5.42 15.32
N VAL A 527 28.35 -6.41 15.03
CA VAL A 527 29.49 -6.73 15.91
C VAL A 527 30.79 -6.14 15.36
N ALA A 528 31.23 -6.57 14.18
CA ALA A 528 32.51 -6.12 13.63
C ALA A 528 32.52 -4.60 13.34
N LYS A 529 31.51 -4.10 12.61
CA LYS A 529 31.47 -2.69 12.21
C LYS A 529 31.00 -1.75 13.32
N GLU A 530 29.84 -2.00 13.95
CA GLU A 530 29.26 -1.09 14.96
C GLU A 530 29.97 -1.18 16.32
N ARG A 531 30.44 -2.36 16.74
CA ARG A 531 31.13 -2.57 18.03
C ARG A 531 32.65 -2.72 17.87
N GLY A 532 33.19 -2.59 16.66
CA GLY A 532 34.64 -2.63 16.40
C GLY A 532 35.32 -3.95 16.74
N ASP A 533 34.59 -5.07 16.72
CA ASP A 533 35.12 -6.40 17.09
C ASP A 533 35.29 -7.29 15.86
N ASP A 534 36.37 -7.06 15.10
CA ASP A 534 36.69 -7.82 13.88
C ASP A 534 37.07 -9.28 14.16
N LYS A 535 37.39 -9.64 15.42
CA LYS A 535 37.78 -11.01 15.79
C LYS A 535 36.64 -12.00 15.50
N VAL A 536 35.38 -11.56 15.60
CA VAL A 536 34.22 -12.39 15.25
C VAL A 536 34.28 -12.89 13.81
N MET A 537 34.70 -12.05 12.87
CA MET A 537 34.79 -12.41 11.45
C MET A 537 36.03 -13.25 11.16
N GLN A 538 37.13 -13.04 11.90
CA GLN A 538 38.30 -13.91 11.84
C GLN A 538 37.95 -15.34 12.25
N ILE A 539 37.25 -15.52 13.38
CA ILE A 539 36.78 -16.83 13.86
C ILE A 539 35.90 -17.51 12.80
N VAL A 540 34.94 -16.79 12.22
CA VAL A 540 34.06 -17.34 11.17
C VAL A 540 34.86 -17.78 9.95
N ASN A 541 35.90 -17.03 9.56
CA ASN A 541 36.75 -17.39 8.43
C ASN A 541 37.66 -18.60 8.72
N GLU A 542 38.23 -18.69 9.93
CA GLU A 542 39.02 -19.85 10.37
C GLU A 542 38.17 -21.13 10.36
N VAL A 543 36.97 -21.06 10.93
CA VAL A 543 36.00 -22.16 10.92
C VAL A 543 35.57 -22.52 9.50
N ARG A 544 35.32 -21.54 8.64
CA ARG A 544 34.99 -21.77 7.23
C ARG A 544 36.11 -22.53 6.52
N ASN A 545 37.35 -22.11 6.69
CA ASN A 545 38.50 -22.76 6.06
C ASN A 545 38.62 -24.20 6.53
N TRP A 546 38.45 -24.45 7.84
CA TRP A 546 38.45 -25.80 8.39
C TRP A 546 37.41 -26.71 7.73
N PHE A 547 36.15 -26.25 7.62
CA PHE A 547 35.10 -27.02 6.94
C PHE A 547 35.44 -27.26 5.46
N LEU A 548 35.95 -26.26 4.75
CA LEU A 548 36.33 -26.42 3.34
C LEU A 548 37.48 -27.42 3.14
N GLU A 549 38.45 -27.46 4.06
CA GLU A 549 39.60 -28.38 4.03
C GLU A 549 39.21 -29.83 4.38
N HIS A 550 38.19 -30.03 5.22
CA HIS A 550 37.81 -31.34 5.75
C HIS A 550 36.56 -31.96 5.10
N ARG A 551 35.95 -31.30 4.10
CA ARG A 551 34.75 -31.77 3.40
C ARG A 551 34.92 -33.13 2.71
N SER A 552 36.15 -33.51 2.36
CA SER A 552 36.46 -34.76 1.64
C SER A 552 36.10 -36.04 2.42
N ASN A 553 35.81 -35.95 3.72
CA ASN A 553 35.73 -37.14 4.59
C ASN A 553 34.31 -37.60 5.00
N ALA A 554 33.24 -36.83 4.78
CA ALA A 554 31.83 -37.28 4.83
C ALA A 554 30.88 -36.07 4.79
N PHE A 555 29.63 -36.27 4.35
CA PHE A 555 28.52 -35.30 4.47
C PHE A 555 28.13 -34.94 5.93
N ASP A 556 28.82 -35.51 6.92
CA ASP A 556 28.54 -35.35 8.35
C ASP A 556 29.81 -34.99 9.15
N THR A 557 30.67 -34.13 8.57
CA THR A 557 31.91 -33.71 9.22
C THR A 557 31.57 -32.82 10.43
N THR A 558 31.57 -33.42 11.63
CA THR A 558 31.49 -32.67 12.88
C THR A 558 32.80 -31.94 13.11
N ILE A 559 32.73 -30.66 13.51
CA ILE A 559 33.93 -29.87 13.79
C ILE A 559 34.62 -30.39 15.05
N ASP A 560 35.94 -30.51 14.99
CA ASP A 560 36.73 -30.85 16.18
C ASP A 560 36.57 -29.76 17.25
N LEU A 561 36.17 -30.17 18.45
CA LEU A 561 35.96 -29.28 19.58
C LEU A 561 37.27 -28.66 20.07
N ALA A 562 38.41 -29.34 19.93
CA ALA A 562 39.71 -28.78 20.29
C ALA A 562 40.05 -27.62 19.35
N PHE A 563 39.96 -27.86 18.03
CA PHE A 563 40.10 -26.80 17.02
C PHE A 563 39.13 -25.64 17.24
N LEU A 564 37.84 -25.91 17.44
CA LEU A 564 36.84 -24.85 17.62
C LEU A 564 37.12 -24.00 18.87
N ARG A 565 37.62 -24.60 19.96
CA ARG A 565 38.05 -23.86 21.16
C ARG A 565 39.27 -23.00 20.87
N GLU A 566 40.24 -23.53 20.13
CA GLU A 566 41.45 -22.80 19.73
C GLU A 566 41.12 -21.59 18.85
N ALA A 567 40.25 -21.76 17.84
CA ALA A 567 39.81 -20.67 16.96
C ALA A 567 39.18 -19.51 17.76
N PHE A 568 38.35 -19.83 18.76
CA PHE A 568 37.77 -18.83 19.66
C PHE A 568 38.77 -18.23 20.64
N GLY A 569 39.84 -18.95 21.01
CA GLY A 569 40.94 -18.45 21.85
C GLY A 569 40.46 -17.84 23.17
N ASP A 570 40.86 -16.60 23.44
CA ASP A 570 40.47 -15.86 24.66
C ASP A 570 38.99 -15.42 24.68
N LYS A 571 38.27 -15.57 23.56
CA LYS A 571 36.82 -15.34 23.45
C LYS A 571 36.01 -16.62 23.68
N TYR A 572 36.65 -17.76 23.89
CA TYR A 572 35.95 -19.00 24.22
C TYR A 572 35.27 -18.89 25.60
N LEU A 573 33.96 -19.12 25.63
CA LEU A 573 33.15 -19.11 26.85
C LEU A 573 32.49 -20.48 27.03
N PRO A 574 32.87 -21.28 28.04
CA PRO A 574 32.26 -22.60 28.28
C PRO A 574 30.84 -22.49 28.88
N SER A 575 30.56 -21.42 29.62
CA SER A 575 29.25 -21.13 30.23
C SER A 575 29.07 -19.63 30.45
N LEU A 576 27.81 -19.20 30.52
CA LEU A 576 27.45 -17.83 30.89
C LEU A 576 27.11 -17.80 32.39
N THR A 577 27.93 -17.10 33.15
CA THR A 577 27.73 -16.84 34.59
C THR A 577 27.76 -15.33 34.84
N VAL A 578 27.17 -14.88 35.95
CA VAL A 578 27.24 -13.46 36.35
C VAL A 578 28.72 -13.04 36.51
N GLY A 579 29.55 -13.90 37.09
CA GLY A 579 30.99 -13.64 37.22
C GLY A 579 31.72 -13.55 35.88
N SER A 580 31.39 -14.40 34.90
CA SER A 580 32.02 -14.33 33.57
C SER A 580 31.60 -13.09 32.79
N MET A 581 30.35 -12.64 32.91
CA MET A 581 29.90 -11.39 32.28
C MET A 581 30.55 -10.17 32.93
N ILE A 582 30.59 -10.10 34.26
CA ILE A 582 31.28 -9.00 34.98
C ILE A 582 32.77 -8.98 34.64
N ALA A 583 33.43 -10.14 34.56
CA ALA A 583 34.84 -10.23 34.19
C ALA A 583 35.10 -9.77 32.74
N LEU A 584 34.17 -10.08 31.81
CA LEU A 584 34.24 -9.62 30.41
C LEU A 584 33.96 -8.12 30.29
N GLU A 585 32.97 -7.60 31.00
CA GLU A 585 32.70 -6.16 31.09
C GLU A 585 33.92 -5.44 31.66
N GLN A 586 34.47 -5.87 32.79
CA GLN A 586 35.67 -5.28 33.40
C GLN A 586 36.90 -5.28 32.49
N LYS A 587 37.08 -6.31 31.65
CA LYS A 587 38.17 -6.38 30.66
C LYS A 587 37.99 -5.39 29.50
N HIS A 588 36.77 -4.86 29.29
CA HIS A 588 36.39 -4.11 28.08
C HIS A 588 35.69 -2.76 28.34
N ILE A 589 35.44 -2.38 29.60
CA ILE A 589 34.82 -1.11 30.04
C ILE A 589 35.59 0.13 29.54
N ASP A 590 36.90 0.03 29.32
CA ASP A 590 37.74 1.17 28.93
C ASP A 590 37.57 1.64 27.45
N LYS A 591 36.80 0.93 26.61
CA LYS A 591 36.70 1.24 25.17
C LYS A 591 35.38 1.79 24.66
N TYR A 592 34.27 1.67 25.39
CA TYR A 592 32.93 1.93 24.82
C TYR A 592 32.00 2.68 25.78
N MET A 593 32.36 3.92 26.11
CA MET A 593 31.48 4.87 26.81
C MET A 593 30.86 5.87 25.82
N SER A 594 30.05 5.40 24.85
CA SER A 594 29.21 6.29 24.05
C SER A 594 28.10 5.55 23.28
N SER A 595 26.93 5.35 23.88
CA SER A 595 25.63 5.49 23.20
C SER A 595 24.48 5.31 24.19
N GLY A 596 23.48 6.20 24.11
CA GLY A 596 22.34 6.30 25.01
C GLY A 596 21.18 5.34 24.69
N ASP A 597 21.47 4.07 24.38
CA ASP A 597 20.44 3.06 24.14
C ASP A 597 20.11 2.23 25.38
N GLU A 598 18.90 1.67 25.41
CA GLU A 598 18.30 0.86 26.50
C GLU A 598 19.35 0.00 27.24
N GLN A 599 19.65 0.37 28.49
CA GLN A 599 20.64 -0.35 29.30
C GLN A 599 20.14 -1.75 29.64
N TYR A 600 20.92 -2.77 29.26
CA TYR A 600 20.74 -4.13 29.75
C TYR A 600 20.84 -4.16 31.27
N CYS A 601 19.92 -4.87 31.93
CA CYS A 601 19.86 -4.99 33.39
C CYS A 601 20.08 -6.46 33.83
N PRO A 602 21.32 -6.84 34.18
CA PRO A 602 21.64 -8.21 34.58
C PRO A 602 20.79 -8.73 35.75
N ALA A 603 20.45 -7.87 36.71
CA ALA A 603 19.64 -8.24 37.86
C ALA A 603 18.20 -8.62 37.48
N ALA A 604 17.58 -7.84 36.58
CA ALA A 604 16.23 -8.10 36.09
C ALA A 604 16.19 -9.38 35.24
N ASP A 605 17.21 -9.60 34.40
CA ASP A 605 17.34 -10.82 33.60
C ASP A 605 17.60 -12.05 34.48
N LEU A 606 18.46 -11.96 35.50
CA LEU A 606 18.67 -13.07 36.44
C LEU A 606 17.38 -13.45 37.18
N HIS A 607 16.56 -12.45 37.54
CA HIS A 607 15.25 -12.71 38.12
C HIS A 607 14.31 -13.41 37.11
N ALA A 608 14.27 -12.93 35.86
CA ALA A 608 13.50 -13.56 34.79
C ALA A 608 13.97 -14.99 34.48
N SER A 609 15.28 -15.24 34.46
CA SER A 609 15.90 -16.56 34.28
C SER A 609 15.50 -17.53 35.40
N ARG A 610 15.56 -17.10 36.68
CA ARG A 610 15.11 -17.91 37.81
C ARG A 610 13.61 -18.22 37.74
N ARG A 611 12.82 -17.26 37.27
CA ARG A 611 11.37 -17.44 37.05
C ARG A 611 11.11 -18.45 35.93
N LEU A 612 11.75 -18.26 34.77
CA LEU A 612 11.69 -19.19 33.64
C LEU A 612 12.11 -20.61 34.05
N LYS A 613 13.19 -20.76 34.81
CA LYS A 613 13.63 -22.07 35.32
C LYS A 613 12.55 -22.77 36.16
N ARG A 614 11.87 -22.04 37.05
CA ARG A 614 10.75 -22.56 37.86
C ARG A 614 9.55 -22.96 36.99
N MET A 615 9.20 -22.12 36.02
CA MET A 615 8.12 -22.42 35.07
C MET A 615 8.43 -23.67 34.24
N LEU A 616 9.66 -23.82 33.76
CA LEU A 616 10.08 -25.01 33.00
C LEU A 616 10.08 -26.29 33.86
N ALA A 617 10.46 -26.19 35.14
CA ALA A 617 10.34 -27.31 36.07
C ALA A 617 8.88 -27.71 36.28
N SER A 618 7.98 -26.74 36.51
CA SER A 618 6.55 -27.00 36.65
C SER A 618 5.92 -27.56 35.37
N LEU A 619 6.37 -27.12 34.20
CA LEU A 619 5.98 -27.71 32.93
C LEU A 619 6.31 -29.21 32.89
N MET A 620 7.54 -29.60 33.29
CA MET A 620 7.95 -31.01 33.35
C MET A 620 7.14 -31.83 34.35
N GLU A 621 6.84 -31.28 35.53
CA GLU A 621 5.99 -31.94 36.53
C GLU A 621 4.58 -32.22 35.97
N ASN A 622 3.97 -31.23 35.32
CA ASN A 622 2.64 -31.36 34.72
C ASN A 622 2.57 -32.39 33.58
N ILE A 623 3.69 -32.63 32.89
CA ILE A 623 3.78 -33.66 31.84
C ILE A 623 3.88 -35.05 32.48
N ASN A 624 4.73 -35.21 33.49
CA ASN A 624 4.97 -36.50 34.14
C ASN A 624 3.74 -37.01 34.91
N VAL A 625 2.96 -36.11 35.53
CA VAL A 625 1.74 -36.49 36.28
C VAL A 625 0.63 -37.02 35.37
N LYS A 626 0.64 -36.72 34.07
CA LYS A 626 -0.38 -37.19 33.10
C LYS A 626 0.01 -38.48 32.36
N GLN A 627 1.22 -38.98 32.56
CA GLN A 627 1.69 -40.25 31.99
C GLN A 627 1.49 -41.45 32.94
N PHE A 628 1.06 -41.19 34.17
CA PHE A 628 0.55 -42.16 35.15
C PHE A 628 -0.95 -41.95 35.33
#